data_AF-A0A6I6ALU2-F1
#
_entry.id   AF-A0A6I6ALU2-F1
#
_cell.length_a   1.000
_cell.length_b   1.000
_cell.length_c   1.000
_cell.angle_alpha   90.00
_cell.angle_beta   90.00
_cell.angle_gamma   90.00
#
_symmetry.space_group_name_H-M   'P 1'
#
loop_
_entity.id
_entity.type
_entity.pdbx_description
1 polymer ?
#
loop_
_entity_poly.entity_id
_entity_poly.type
_entity_poly.pdbx_seq_one_letter_code
_entity_poly.pdbx_strand_id
1 'polypeptide(L)'
;MPGMMTIPQYRRFSVSAITMLICGMLLSSADASDKKTGTGAQIYQKLCIECHAKNGQGVTEKANPFQGQKSLAELTMLIEETMPEEDPELCEGEDAKQVAQYVFDRFFSPDEQDQSQASRIQLSHMTVRQYFYTTADLMSHFLGNARVTNKENGLRAEYFSTRNFKGDKRVEKRIDPVVSFQFGDKAPTRKSRTPKSSP
;
A
#
# COMPACT_ATOMS: atom_id res chain seq x y z
N MET A 1 57.02 96.89 -14.27
CA MET A 1 55.70 96.68 -13.64
C MET A 1 55.28 95.25 -13.93
N PRO A 2 55.40 94.30 -12.99
CA PRO A 2 55.10 92.89 -13.23
C PRO A 2 53.65 92.57 -12.80
N GLY A 3 52.88 91.96 -13.71
CA GLY A 3 51.53 91.47 -13.43
C GLY A 3 51.58 90.09 -12.76
N MET A 4 51.07 90.02 -11.54
CA MET A 4 50.89 88.78 -10.77
C MET A 4 49.93 87.81 -11.49
N MET A 5 50.44 86.63 -11.83
CA MET A 5 49.63 85.46 -12.18
C MET A 5 49.08 84.82 -10.90
N THR A 6 47.75 84.67 -10.82
CA THR A 6 47.07 83.92 -9.75
C THR A 6 47.02 82.43 -10.10
N ILE A 7 47.62 81.60 -9.25
CA ILE A 7 47.61 80.13 -9.31
C ILE A 7 46.39 79.63 -8.51
N PRO A 8 45.53 78.74 -9.04
CA PRO A 8 44.40 78.20 -8.28
C PRO A 8 44.87 77.15 -7.28
N GLN A 9 44.32 77.23 -6.07
CA GLN A 9 44.57 76.34 -4.94
C GLN A 9 43.87 74.99 -5.15
N TYR A 10 44.64 73.94 -5.44
CA TYR A 10 44.12 72.57 -5.50
C TYR A 10 44.01 72.01 -4.08
N ARG A 11 42.77 71.75 -3.64
CA ARG A 11 42.44 71.17 -2.34
C ARG A 11 43.05 69.77 -2.25
N ARG A 12 44.00 69.58 -1.35
CA ARG A 12 44.61 68.28 -1.03
C ARG A 12 43.54 67.38 -0.41
N PHE A 13 42.90 66.55 -1.24
CA PHE A 13 42.06 65.46 -0.75
C PHE A 13 42.97 64.33 -0.26
N SER A 14 42.86 64.00 1.04
CA SER A 14 43.56 62.87 1.66
C SER A 14 43.23 61.57 0.92
N VAL A 15 44.22 61.03 0.21
CA VAL A 15 44.16 59.76 -0.54
C VAL A 15 43.94 58.55 0.40
N SER A 16 44.00 58.74 1.71
CA SER A 16 43.88 57.68 2.72
C SER A 16 42.46 57.18 2.98
N ALA A 17 41.40 57.90 2.59
CA ALA A 17 40.02 57.52 2.90
C ALA A 17 39.32 56.71 1.79
N ILE A 18 39.88 56.72 0.56
CA ILE A 18 39.25 56.04 -0.59
C ILE A 18 39.69 54.57 -0.68
N THR A 19 40.86 54.22 -0.15
CA THR A 19 41.35 52.83 -0.12
C THR A 19 40.62 51.93 0.88
N MET A 20 40.01 52.50 1.92
CA MET A 20 39.26 51.72 2.93
C MET A 20 37.80 51.44 2.55
N LEU A 21 37.30 52.03 1.46
CA LEU A 21 35.94 51.78 0.96
C LEU A 21 35.92 50.75 -0.18
N ILE A 22 37.06 50.49 -0.83
CA ILE A 22 37.20 49.50 -1.91
C ILE A 22 37.53 48.10 -1.35
N CYS A 23 38.13 48.00 -0.15
CA CYS A 23 38.48 46.71 0.47
C CYS A 23 37.28 46.00 1.16
N GLY A 24 36.22 46.75 1.53
CA GLY A 24 35.03 46.18 2.19
C GLY A 24 33.99 45.58 1.25
N MET A 25 34.10 45.79 -0.07
CA MET A 25 33.15 45.29 -1.07
C MET A 25 33.54 43.95 -1.70
N LEU A 26 34.66 43.35 -1.31
CA LEU A 26 35.20 42.13 -1.93
C LEU A 26 34.98 40.84 -1.12
N LEU A 27 34.17 40.85 -0.04
CA LEU A 27 33.95 39.68 0.83
C LEU A 27 32.48 39.24 0.98
N SER A 28 31.61 39.50 0.02
CA SER A 28 30.27 38.91 0.03
C SER A 28 29.78 38.54 -1.36
N SER A 29 30.29 37.41 -1.83
CA SER A 29 29.54 36.53 -2.72
C SER A 29 29.74 35.12 -2.18
N ALA A 30 28.92 34.76 -1.20
CA ALA A 30 28.63 33.36 -0.98
C ALA A 30 27.82 32.94 -2.21
N ASP A 31 28.47 32.22 -3.13
CA ASP A 31 27.77 31.47 -4.17
C ASP A 31 26.84 30.48 -3.48
N ALA A 32 25.61 30.91 -3.21
CA ALA A 32 24.48 30.00 -3.17
C ALA A 32 24.34 29.50 -4.61
N SER A 33 25.04 28.43 -4.93
CA SER A 33 24.81 27.67 -6.16
C SER A 33 23.35 27.22 -6.10
N ASP A 34 22.48 27.97 -6.78
CA ASP A 34 21.08 27.60 -7.02
C ASP A 34 21.12 26.39 -7.95
N LYS A 35 21.43 25.23 -7.36
CA LYS A 35 21.43 23.93 -8.01
C LYS A 35 19.97 23.71 -8.38
N LYS A 36 19.63 24.03 -9.63
CA LYS A 36 18.26 23.98 -10.14
C LYS A 36 17.71 22.58 -9.87
N THR A 37 16.85 22.47 -8.86
CA THR A 37 16.34 21.19 -8.36
C THR A 37 15.44 20.58 -9.44
N GLY A 38 15.72 19.33 -9.78
CA GLY A 38 14.93 18.61 -10.77
C GLY A 38 13.55 18.29 -10.23
N THR A 39 12.57 18.05 -11.11
CA THR A 39 11.29 17.48 -10.64
C THR A 39 11.51 16.08 -10.06
N GLY A 40 10.69 15.66 -9.10
CA GLY A 40 10.82 14.32 -8.50
C GLY A 40 10.87 13.17 -9.50
N ALA A 41 10.08 13.26 -10.58
CA ALA A 41 10.12 12.27 -11.68
C ALA A 41 11.45 12.26 -12.45
N GLN A 42 12.06 13.42 -12.67
CA GLN A 42 13.37 13.53 -13.34
C GLN A 42 14.49 12.97 -12.45
N ILE A 43 14.43 13.26 -11.15
CA ILE A 43 15.38 12.74 -10.17
C ILE A 43 15.26 11.21 -10.10
N TYR A 44 14.02 10.68 -10.00
CA TYR A 44 13.76 9.25 -10.00
C TYR A 44 14.32 8.54 -11.24
N GLN A 45 14.07 9.12 -12.43
CA GLN A 45 14.55 8.61 -13.71
C GLN A 45 16.08 8.61 -13.81
N LYS A 46 16.76 9.52 -13.11
CA LYS A 46 18.21 9.67 -13.17
C LYS A 46 18.95 8.84 -12.11
N LEU A 47 18.41 8.76 -10.89
CA LEU A 47 19.12 8.24 -9.72
C LEU A 47 18.53 6.93 -9.16
N CYS A 48 17.24 6.64 -9.41
CA CYS A 48 16.55 5.56 -8.68
C CYS A 48 16.16 4.39 -9.59
N ILE A 49 15.88 4.67 -10.87
CA ILE A 49 15.20 3.72 -11.76
C ILE A 49 16.01 2.47 -12.10
N GLU A 50 17.35 2.54 -12.05
CA GLU A 50 18.23 1.42 -12.39
C GLU A 50 18.04 0.26 -11.42
N CYS A 51 17.78 0.56 -10.14
CA CYS A 51 17.54 -0.44 -9.11
C CYS A 51 16.05 -0.65 -8.84
N HIS A 52 15.24 0.42 -8.77
CA HIS A 52 13.83 0.34 -8.36
C HIS A 52 12.83 0.10 -9.51
N ALA A 53 13.30 0.15 -10.77
CA ALA A 53 12.47 0.06 -11.97
C ALA A 53 11.41 1.16 -12.10
N LYS A 54 10.75 1.25 -13.27
CA LYS A 54 9.71 2.27 -13.53
C LYS A 54 8.47 2.11 -12.65
N ASN A 55 8.18 0.88 -12.24
CA ASN A 55 6.99 0.49 -11.49
C ASN A 55 7.28 0.25 -10.00
N GLY A 56 8.47 0.61 -9.50
CA GLY A 56 8.81 0.47 -8.09
C GLY A 56 8.95 -0.97 -7.60
N GLN A 57 9.01 -1.95 -8.51
CA GLN A 57 9.09 -3.38 -8.12
C GLN A 57 10.49 -3.82 -7.71
N GLY A 58 11.53 -3.04 -8.02
CA GLY A 58 12.90 -3.49 -7.84
C GLY A 58 13.32 -4.49 -8.91
N VAL A 59 14.56 -4.37 -9.40
CA VAL A 59 15.16 -5.28 -10.39
C VAL A 59 16.50 -5.88 -9.92
N THR A 60 16.93 -5.53 -8.70
CA THR A 60 18.15 -6.04 -8.09
C THR A 60 17.84 -6.62 -6.71
N GLU A 61 18.69 -7.53 -6.22
CA GLU A 61 18.57 -8.12 -4.88
C GLU A 61 18.63 -7.07 -3.75
N LYS A 62 19.18 -5.89 -4.06
CA LYS A 62 19.35 -4.79 -3.11
C LYS A 62 18.17 -3.82 -3.08
N ALA A 63 17.33 -3.82 -4.13
CA ALA A 63 16.17 -2.96 -4.22
C ALA A 63 14.89 -3.77 -4.05
N ASN A 64 14.36 -3.76 -2.82
CA ASN A 64 13.05 -4.33 -2.57
C ASN A 64 11.96 -3.53 -3.29
N PRO A 65 10.84 -4.19 -3.67
CA PRO A 65 9.65 -3.49 -4.12
C PRO A 65 9.23 -2.45 -3.08
N PHE A 66 8.78 -1.27 -3.51
CA PHE A 66 8.22 -0.28 -2.61
C PHE A 66 6.97 -0.86 -1.93
N GLN A 67 7.09 -1.14 -0.65
CA GLN A 67 6.05 -1.74 0.18
C GLN A 67 6.09 -1.08 1.57
N GLY A 68 4.92 -0.96 2.20
CA GLY A 68 4.78 -0.45 3.57
C GLY A 68 4.08 0.90 3.67
N GLN A 69 4.07 1.46 4.88
CA GLN A 69 3.26 2.63 5.25
C GLN A 69 4.13 3.79 5.76
N LYS A 70 5.29 4.01 5.14
CA LYS A 70 6.14 5.16 5.52
C LYS A 70 5.39 6.44 5.20
N SER A 71 5.40 7.38 6.13
CA SER A 71 4.98 8.75 5.86
C SER A 71 5.94 9.40 4.87
N LEU A 72 5.48 10.46 4.20
CA LEU A 72 6.32 11.24 3.30
C LEU A 72 7.62 11.72 3.99
N ALA A 73 7.53 12.19 5.24
CA ALA A 73 8.69 12.67 5.98
C ALA A 73 9.70 11.54 6.27
N GLU A 74 9.23 10.36 6.67
CA GLU A 74 10.09 9.19 6.88
C GLU A 74 10.73 8.70 5.57
N LEU A 75 10.01 8.80 4.45
CA LEU A 75 10.54 8.45 3.14
C LEU A 75 11.64 9.43 2.71
N THR A 76 11.42 10.74 2.89
CA THR A 76 12.45 11.76 2.60
C THR A 76 13.71 11.50 3.40
N MET A 77 13.61 11.31 4.72
CA MET A 77 14.79 11.05 5.56
C MET A 77 15.54 9.79 5.13
N LEU A 78 14.80 8.71 4.81
CA LEU A 78 15.40 7.47 4.35
C LEU A 78 16.16 7.67 3.03
N ILE A 79 15.58 8.41 2.10
CA ILE A 79 16.21 8.70 0.81
C ILE A 79 17.49 9.52 1.04
N GLU A 80 17.44 10.58 1.85
CA GLU A 80 18.62 11.39 2.17
C GLU A 80 19.74 10.57 2.81
N GLU A 81 19.40 9.63 3.70
CA GLU A 81 20.40 8.87 4.47
C GLU A 81 21.00 7.69 3.69
N THR A 82 20.24 7.11 2.76
CA THR A 82 20.59 5.79 2.20
C THR A 82 20.57 5.71 0.68
N MET A 83 20.11 6.73 -0.04
CA MET A 83 19.90 6.66 -1.48
C MET A 83 20.58 7.79 -2.23
N PRO A 84 21.26 7.51 -3.35
CA PRO A 84 21.66 6.19 -3.85
C PRO A 84 22.55 5.40 -2.88
N GLU A 85 22.44 4.06 -2.89
CA GLU A 85 23.15 3.18 -1.92
C GLU A 85 24.66 3.44 -1.84
N GLU A 86 25.30 3.70 -2.97
CA GLU A 86 26.75 3.89 -3.06
C GLU A 86 27.16 5.37 -2.83
N ASP A 87 26.23 6.33 -2.97
CA ASP A 87 26.53 7.77 -2.88
C ASP A 87 25.28 8.59 -2.48
N PRO A 88 24.90 8.60 -1.18
CA PRO A 88 23.70 9.30 -0.70
C PRO A 88 23.76 10.82 -0.91
N GLU A 89 24.96 11.41 -0.95
CA GLU A 89 25.17 12.85 -1.15
C GLU A 89 24.65 13.35 -2.51
N LEU A 90 24.38 12.43 -3.45
CA LEU A 90 23.77 12.77 -4.75
C LEU A 90 22.29 13.14 -4.66
N CYS A 91 21.58 12.73 -3.60
CA CYS A 91 20.15 12.94 -3.43
C CYS A 91 19.82 13.43 -2.02
N GLU A 92 20.24 14.66 -1.72
CA GLU A 92 20.05 15.31 -0.42
C GLU A 92 19.14 16.56 -0.52
N GLY A 93 18.56 16.94 0.61
CA GLY A 93 17.81 18.18 0.76
C GLY A 93 16.59 18.24 -0.16
N GLU A 94 16.56 19.23 -1.04
CA GLU A 94 15.38 19.50 -1.86
C GLU A 94 15.18 18.45 -2.97
N ASP A 95 16.26 17.87 -3.49
CA ASP A 95 16.16 16.77 -4.46
C ASP A 95 15.53 15.53 -3.82
N ALA A 96 15.94 15.21 -2.58
CA ALA A 96 15.39 14.12 -1.79
C ALA A 96 13.89 14.30 -1.51
N LYS A 97 13.48 15.50 -1.10
CA LYS A 97 12.05 15.82 -0.88
C LYS A 97 11.23 15.65 -2.15
N GLN A 98 11.73 16.15 -3.29
CA GLN A 98 11.00 16.06 -4.55
C GLN A 98 10.84 14.62 -5.02
N VAL A 99 11.89 13.81 -4.95
CA VAL A 99 11.78 12.39 -5.33
C VAL A 99 10.96 11.59 -4.31
N ALA A 100 11.04 11.91 -3.02
CA ALA A 100 10.20 11.31 -1.99
C ALA A 100 8.71 11.58 -2.26
N GLN A 101 8.34 12.82 -2.59
CA GLN A 101 6.98 13.17 -2.96
C GLN A 101 6.51 12.35 -4.16
N TYR A 102 7.32 12.27 -5.22
CA TYR A 102 7.01 11.48 -6.41
C TYR A 102 6.81 10.00 -6.09
N VAL A 103 7.70 9.40 -5.30
CA VAL A 103 7.62 7.99 -4.90
C VAL A 103 6.40 7.74 -3.99
N PHE A 104 6.12 8.64 -3.05
CA PHE A 104 4.99 8.55 -2.14
C PHE A 104 3.66 8.56 -2.89
N ASP A 105 3.46 9.57 -3.75
CA ASP A 105 2.24 9.72 -4.53
C ASP A 105 2.03 8.54 -5.48
N ARG A 106 3.11 8.00 -6.05
CA ARG A 106 3.04 6.96 -7.07
C ARG A 106 3.04 5.55 -6.52
N PHE A 107 3.53 5.27 -5.32
CA PHE A 107 3.65 3.88 -4.84
C PHE A 107 3.11 3.65 -3.42
N PHE A 108 2.90 4.71 -2.65
CA PHE A 108 2.40 4.63 -1.27
C PHE A 108 0.97 5.17 -1.12
N SER A 109 0.38 5.71 -2.19
CA SER A 109 -1.02 6.14 -2.21
C SER A 109 -1.97 4.94 -1.98
N PRO A 110 -3.10 5.12 -1.26
CA PRO A 110 -4.04 4.05 -0.91
C PRO A 110 -4.48 3.19 -2.10
N ASP A 111 -4.68 3.81 -3.26
CA ASP A 111 -5.19 3.15 -4.48
C ASP A 111 -4.21 2.11 -5.07
N GLU A 112 -2.91 2.24 -4.80
CA GLU A 112 -1.87 1.31 -5.26
C GLU A 112 -1.53 0.25 -4.22
N GLN A 113 -1.61 0.62 -2.94
CA GLN A 113 -1.52 -0.35 -1.85
C GLN A 113 -2.65 -1.39 -1.94
N ASP A 114 -3.89 -0.98 -2.21
CA ASP A 114 -5.03 -1.89 -2.34
C ASP A 114 -4.89 -2.88 -3.51
N GLN A 115 -4.13 -2.53 -4.56
CA GLN A 115 -3.85 -3.45 -5.67
C GLN A 115 -2.75 -4.47 -5.35
N SER A 116 -1.70 -4.06 -4.63
CA SER A 116 -0.65 -4.98 -4.17
C SER A 116 -1.11 -5.84 -2.99
N GLN A 117 -1.96 -5.27 -2.13
CA GLN A 117 -2.66 -5.91 -1.02
C GLN A 117 -4.07 -6.32 -1.42
N ALA A 118 -4.33 -6.67 -2.69
CA ALA A 118 -5.55 -7.33 -3.10
C ALA A 118 -5.69 -8.66 -2.33
N SER A 119 -6.17 -8.50 -1.11
CA SER A 119 -6.65 -9.40 -0.10
C SER A 119 -6.20 -10.84 -0.25
N ARG A 120 -4.92 -11.15 0.03
CA ARG A 120 -4.69 -12.41 0.75
C ARG A 120 -5.20 -12.19 2.16
N ILE A 121 -6.52 -12.34 2.35
CA ILE A 121 -7.07 -12.63 3.68
C ILE A 121 -6.35 -13.89 4.10
N GLN A 122 -5.32 -13.70 4.92
CA GLN A 122 -4.48 -14.78 5.34
C GLN A 122 -5.38 -15.61 6.26
N LEU A 123 -5.68 -16.86 5.88
CA LEU A 123 -6.41 -17.80 6.73
C LEU A 123 -5.59 -18.19 7.99
N SER A 124 -4.52 -17.44 8.30
CA SER A 124 -3.53 -17.66 9.34
C SER A 124 -4.11 -17.60 10.76
N HIS A 125 -5.24 -16.91 10.95
CA HIS A 125 -5.90 -16.81 12.25
C HIS A 125 -6.88 -17.95 12.50
N MET A 126 -7.05 -18.85 11.53
CA MET A 126 -7.94 -20.00 11.67
C MET A 126 -7.21 -21.14 12.37
N THR A 127 -7.89 -21.77 13.31
CA THR A 127 -7.47 -23.09 13.80
C THR A 127 -7.44 -24.08 12.64
N VAL A 128 -6.62 -25.14 12.75
CA VAL A 128 -6.54 -26.21 11.75
C VAL A 128 -7.94 -26.71 11.33
N ARG A 129 -8.85 -26.87 12.29
CA ARG A 129 -10.23 -27.31 12.03
C ARG A 129 -11.02 -26.29 11.21
N GLN A 130 -10.92 -25.00 11.54
CA GLN A 130 -11.59 -23.94 10.81
C GLN A 130 -11.09 -23.88 9.36
N TYR A 131 -9.77 -23.94 9.15
CA TYR A 131 -9.17 -23.97 7.82
C TYR A 131 -9.73 -25.11 6.96
N PHE A 132 -9.82 -26.33 7.50
CA PHE A 132 -10.36 -27.48 6.77
C PHE A 132 -11.82 -27.30 6.39
N TYR A 133 -12.67 -26.81 7.30
CA TYR A 133 -14.10 -26.60 6.98
C TYR A 133 -14.31 -25.50 5.95
N THR A 134 -13.63 -24.37 6.08
CA THR A 134 -13.76 -23.27 5.13
C THR A 134 -13.23 -23.65 3.75
N THR A 135 -12.10 -24.35 3.68
CA THR A 135 -11.57 -24.85 2.40
C THR A 135 -12.52 -25.85 1.76
N ALA A 136 -13.09 -26.77 2.53
CA ALA A 136 -14.05 -27.75 2.03
C ALA A 136 -15.33 -27.09 1.49
N ASP A 137 -15.86 -26.07 2.19
CA ASP A 137 -17.06 -25.34 1.77
C ASP A 137 -16.82 -24.56 0.47
N LEU A 138 -15.70 -23.82 0.39
CA LEU A 138 -15.30 -23.12 -0.83
C LEU A 138 -15.12 -24.08 -2.00
N MET A 139 -14.40 -25.18 -1.81
CA MET A 139 -14.19 -26.18 -2.84
C MET A 139 -15.51 -26.85 -3.27
N SER A 140 -16.45 -27.09 -2.35
CA SER A 140 -17.77 -27.66 -2.65
C SER A 140 -18.62 -26.72 -3.53
N HIS A 141 -18.43 -25.40 -3.43
CA HIS A 141 -19.12 -24.45 -4.31
C HIS A 141 -18.66 -24.57 -5.77
N PHE A 142 -17.36 -24.75 -6.02
CA PHE A 142 -16.80 -24.83 -7.37
C PHE A 142 -16.86 -26.22 -7.99
N LEU A 143 -16.54 -27.26 -7.20
CA LEU A 143 -16.51 -28.66 -7.67
C LEU A 143 -17.92 -29.27 -7.73
N GLY A 144 -18.92 -28.55 -7.20
CA GLY A 144 -20.23 -29.09 -6.89
C GLY A 144 -20.21 -29.99 -5.65
N ASN A 145 -21.39 -30.28 -5.12
CA ASN A 145 -21.52 -31.15 -3.96
C ASN A 145 -20.84 -32.50 -4.24
N ALA A 146 -19.99 -32.95 -3.31
CA ALA A 146 -19.32 -34.25 -3.41
C ALA A 146 -20.37 -35.32 -3.75
N ARG A 147 -20.20 -35.98 -4.89
CA ARG A 147 -21.05 -37.13 -5.25
C ARG A 147 -20.78 -38.20 -4.22
N VAL A 148 -21.73 -38.41 -3.32
CA VAL A 148 -21.60 -39.42 -2.29
C VAL A 148 -21.49 -40.77 -2.98
N THR A 149 -20.33 -41.40 -2.84
CA THR A 149 -19.96 -42.64 -3.55
C THR A 149 -20.64 -43.89 -2.99
N ASN A 150 -21.21 -43.81 -1.78
CA ASN A 150 -21.90 -44.91 -1.11
C ASN A 150 -23.22 -44.42 -0.50
N LYS A 151 -24.29 -45.21 -0.62
CA LYS A 151 -25.63 -44.96 -0.04
C LYS A 151 -25.64 -44.86 1.50
N GLU A 152 -24.55 -45.23 2.18
CA GLU A 152 -24.44 -45.24 3.63
C GLU A 152 -23.92 -43.93 4.25
N ASN A 153 -23.34 -43.06 3.42
CA ASN A 153 -22.75 -41.79 3.85
C ASN A 153 -23.73 -40.64 3.63
N GLY A 154 -23.84 -39.71 4.59
CA GLY A 154 -24.75 -38.57 4.52
C GLY A 154 -25.50 -38.32 5.83
N LEU A 155 -26.40 -37.33 5.81
CA LEU A 155 -27.25 -37.02 6.96
C LEU A 155 -28.31 -38.12 7.13
N ARG A 156 -28.33 -38.78 8.29
CA ARG A 156 -29.39 -39.74 8.63
C ARG A 156 -30.61 -38.97 9.10
N ALA A 157 -31.61 -38.87 8.23
CA ALA A 157 -32.86 -38.20 8.53
C ALA A 157 -33.94 -39.24 8.90
N GLU A 158 -34.59 -39.00 10.05
CA GLU A 158 -35.78 -39.74 10.47
C GLU A 158 -36.95 -38.76 10.60
N TYR A 159 -38.03 -39.04 9.88
CA TYR A 159 -39.22 -38.19 9.86
C TYR A 159 -40.38 -38.88 10.57
N PHE A 160 -41.15 -38.12 11.34
CA PHE A 160 -42.25 -38.61 12.17
C PHE A 160 -43.56 -37.87 11.83
N SER A 161 -44.69 -38.56 11.96
CA SER A 161 -46.03 -37.97 11.74
C SER A 161 -46.49 -37.08 12.90
N THR A 162 -45.88 -37.25 14.06
CA THR A 162 -46.19 -36.52 15.30
C THR A 162 -44.96 -35.78 15.81
N ARG A 163 -45.17 -34.80 16.69
CA ARG A 163 -44.07 -34.09 17.38
C ARG A 163 -43.21 -35.02 18.25
N ASN A 164 -43.77 -36.14 18.71
CA ASN A 164 -43.06 -37.11 19.52
C ASN A 164 -42.29 -38.10 18.63
N PHE A 165 -41.03 -38.35 18.97
CA PHE A 165 -40.13 -39.27 18.27
C PHE A 165 -40.37 -40.74 18.69
N LYS A 166 -41.60 -41.24 18.52
CA LYS A 166 -41.93 -42.65 18.79
C LYS A 166 -41.75 -43.49 17.53
N GLY A 167 -41.15 -44.68 17.68
CA GLY A 167 -40.82 -45.57 16.55
C GLY A 167 -42.02 -45.98 15.69
N ASP A 168 -43.18 -46.20 16.31
CA ASP A 168 -44.45 -46.53 15.63
C ASP A 168 -45.02 -45.36 14.81
N LYS A 169 -44.56 -44.14 15.06
CA LYS A 169 -44.96 -42.91 14.35
C LYS A 169 -43.94 -42.44 13.32
N ARG A 170 -42.84 -43.17 13.12
CA ARG A 170 -41.85 -42.87 12.08
C ARG A 170 -42.45 -43.15 10.71
N VAL A 171 -42.44 -42.13 9.85
CA VAL A 171 -43.03 -42.22 8.51
C VAL A 171 -42.01 -42.47 7.42
N GLU A 172 -40.74 -42.12 7.66
CA GLU A 172 -39.66 -42.29 6.70
C GLU A 172 -38.30 -42.31 7.43
N LYS A 173 -37.39 -43.13 6.92
CA LYS A 173 -35.97 -43.11 7.30
C LYS A 173 -35.15 -43.10 6.03
N ARG A 174 -34.34 -42.07 5.85
CA ARG A 174 -33.50 -41.93 4.65
C ARG A 174 -32.13 -41.38 5.00
N ILE A 175 -31.19 -41.60 4.10
CA ILE A 175 -29.87 -40.97 4.13
C ILE A 175 -29.89 -39.90 3.05
N ASP A 176 -29.73 -38.64 3.45
CA ASP A 176 -29.62 -37.49 2.57
C ASP A 176 -28.12 -37.29 2.26
N PRO A 177 -27.66 -37.67 1.05
CA PRO A 177 -26.23 -37.60 0.74
C PRO A 177 -25.76 -36.14 0.60
N VAL A 178 -26.67 -35.25 0.20
CA VAL A 178 -26.48 -33.81 0.10
C VAL A 178 -27.73 -33.12 0.64
N VAL A 179 -27.56 -32.19 1.59
CA VAL A 179 -28.68 -31.38 2.12
C VAL A 179 -28.91 -30.20 1.19
N SER A 180 -29.74 -30.39 0.17
CA SER A 180 -30.13 -29.36 -0.80
C SER A 180 -31.65 -29.36 -0.99
N PHE A 181 -32.39 -29.13 0.09
CA PHE A 181 -33.85 -29.06 0.06
C PHE A 181 -34.35 -28.04 1.09
N GLN A 182 -35.47 -27.38 0.75
CA GLN A 182 -36.19 -26.44 1.61
C GLN A 182 -37.65 -26.86 1.62
N PHE A 183 -38.18 -27.27 2.77
CA PHE A 183 -39.56 -27.78 2.86
C PHE A 183 -40.60 -26.66 2.99
N GLY A 184 -40.22 -25.48 3.54
CA GLY A 184 -41.16 -24.40 3.82
C GLY A 184 -42.35 -24.91 4.66
N ASP A 185 -43.56 -24.61 4.21
CA ASP A 185 -44.80 -25.08 4.85
C ASP A 185 -45.22 -26.51 4.45
N LYS A 186 -44.46 -27.15 3.55
CA LYS A 186 -44.75 -28.51 3.08
C LYS A 186 -44.09 -29.54 4.00
N ALA A 187 -44.74 -30.70 4.08
CA ALA A 187 -44.20 -31.80 4.86
C ALA A 187 -43.08 -32.50 4.07
N PRO A 188 -41.99 -32.94 4.72
CA PRO A 188 -40.83 -33.56 4.06
C PRO A 188 -41.17 -34.87 3.33
N THR A 189 -42.26 -35.53 3.74
CA THR A 189 -42.83 -36.69 3.06
C THR A 189 -44.35 -36.56 2.99
N ARG A 190 -44.99 -37.18 1.98
CA ARG A 190 -46.46 -37.19 1.83
C ARG A 190 -47.20 -37.78 3.05
N LYS A 191 -46.52 -38.60 3.84
CA LYS A 191 -47.05 -39.26 5.05
C LYS A 191 -46.82 -38.45 6.33
N SER A 192 -45.98 -37.41 6.27
CA SER A 192 -45.75 -36.48 7.39
C SER A 192 -46.81 -35.38 7.42
N ARG A 193 -47.15 -34.91 8.62
CA ARG A 193 -48.15 -33.86 8.81
C ARG A 193 -47.56 -32.51 8.40
N THR A 194 -48.30 -31.72 7.61
CA THR A 194 -47.89 -30.33 7.34
C THR A 194 -47.91 -29.52 8.63
N PRO A 195 -46.91 -28.65 8.87
CA PRO A 195 -46.98 -27.70 9.97
C PRO A 195 -48.22 -26.81 9.76
N LYS A 196 -49.04 -26.63 10.80
CA LYS A 196 -50.09 -25.60 10.76
C LYS A 196 -49.37 -24.26 10.78
N SER A 197 -49.58 -23.43 9.75
CA SER A 197 -49.23 -22.01 9.81
C SER A 197 -50.00 -21.39 10.98
N SER A 198 -49.29 -20.89 11.98
CA SER A 198 -49.91 -20.05 13.00
C SER A 198 -50.35 -18.74 12.35
N PRO A 199 -51.54 -18.21 12.67
CA PRO A 199 -51.96 -16.88 12.23
C PRO A 199 -51.08 -15.78 12.84
#